data_AF-A0A250IRL7-F1
#
_entry.id   AF-A0A250IRL7-F1
#
_cell.length_a   1.000
_cell.length_b   1.000
_cell.length_c   1.000
_cell.angle_alpha   90.00
_cell.angle_beta   90.00
_cell.angle_gamma   90.00
#
_symmetry.space_group_name_H-M   'P 1'
#
loop_
_entity.id
_entity.type
_entity.pdbx_description
1 polymer ?
#
loop_
_entity_poly.entity_id
_entity_poly.type
_entity_poly.pdbx_seq_one_letter_code
_entity_poly.pdbx_strand_id
1 'polypeptide(L)'
;MSDEREAGGQSARPHVYILDYLMSLRQDTPRQSLLDMGEIDINRMAAFVAGYRACQSINGVTDDEYIHFREWLRDVKQEFPTEGWDAKFLRDCDGDHERAIRKLLDFVAEFVTLRKQARHDHH
;
A
#
# COMPACT_ATOMS: atom_id res chain seq x y z
N MET A 1 52.31 -4.34 0.60
CA MET A 1 51.26 -3.50 1.24
C MET A 1 50.01 -3.74 0.41
N SER A 2 49.18 -4.66 0.87
CA SER A 2 47.98 -5.09 0.15
C SER A 2 46.84 -4.12 0.42
N ASP A 3 46.16 -3.80 -0.67
CA ASP A 3 45.00 -2.94 -0.81
C ASP A 3 43.77 -3.71 -0.26
N GLU A 4 43.24 -3.31 0.90
CA GLU A 4 41.95 -3.77 1.41
C GLU A 4 40.93 -2.65 1.20
N ARG A 5 40.33 -2.64 0.01
CA ARG A 5 39.06 -1.93 -0.22
C ARG A 5 37.96 -2.71 0.47
N GLU A 6 37.48 -2.17 1.59
CA GLU A 6 36.24 -2.59 2.23
C GLU A 6 35.09 -2.47 1.22
N ALA A 7 34.69 -3.62 0.67
CA ALA A 7 33.43 -3.76 -0.04
C ALA A 7 32.32 -3.67 1.01
N GLY A 8 31.88 -2.43 1.28
CA GLY A 8 30.65 -2.15 2.00
C GLY A 8 29.48 -2.77 1.26
N GLY A 9 29.15 -4.02 1.58
CA GLY A 9 27.89 -4.64 1.25
C GLY A 9 26.79 -3.86 1.96
N GLN A 10 26.30 -2.79 1.33
CA GLN A 10 25.01 -2.22 1.67
C GLN A 10 23.98 -3.32 1.42
N SER A 11 23.69 -4.08 2.47
CA SER A 11 22.48 -4.88 2.55
C SER A 11 21.34 -3.92 2.24
N ALA A 12 20.79 -4.03 1.03
CA ALA A 12 19.64 -3.26 0.61
C ALA A 12 18.57 -3.54 1.65
N ARG A 13 18.30 -2.55 2.53
CA ARG A 13 17.19 -2.67 3.47
C ARG A 13 15.98 -3.07 2.63
N PRO A 14 15.18 -4.06 3.06
CA PRO A 14 13.96 -4.41 2.35
C PRO A 14 13.20 -3.09 2.15
N HIS A 15 13.06 -2.66 0.90
CA HIS A 15 12.23 -1.50 0.60
C HIS A 15 10.82 -1.93 0.98
N VAL A 16 10.35 -1.45 2.13
CA VAL A 16 8.97 -1.65 2.56
C VAL A 16 8.14 -0.77 1.64
N TYR A 17 7.44 -1.38 0.69
CA TYR A 17 6.53 -0.64 -0.17
C TYR A 17 5.24 -0.36 0.60
N ILE A 18 4.48 0.64 0.17
CA ILE A 18 3.25 1.00 0.89
C ILE A 18 2.25 -0.16 0.92
N LEU A 19 2.24 -1.02 -0.11
CA LEU A 19 1.39 -2.21 -0.13
C LEU A 19 1.80 -3.24 0.93
N ASP A 20 3.09 -3.41 1.23
CA ASP A 20 3.55 -4.30 2.29
C ASP A 20 3.10 -3.79 3.67
N TYR A 21 3.17 -2.48 3.88
CA TYR A 21 2.67 -1.85 5.11
C TYR A 21 1.15 -1.99 5.25
N LEU A 22 0.40 -1.77 4.17
CA LEU A 22 -1.06 -1.99 4.18
C LEU A 22 -1.39 -3.47 4.43
N MET A 23 -0.60 -4.40 3.90
CA MET A 23 -0.74 -5.83 4.17
C MET A 23 -0.48 -6.16 5.65
N SER A 24 0.53 -5.58 6.29
CA SER A 24 0.78 -5.80 7.72
C SER A 24 -0.37 -5.27 8.58
N LEU A 25 -0.91 -4.09 8.25
CA LEU A 25 -2.09 -3.54 8.95
C LEU A 25 -3.32 -4.44 8.87
N ARG A 26 -3.48 -5.16 7.76
CA ARG A 26 -4.57 -6.13 7.58
C ARG A 26 -4.37 -7.41 8.39
N GLN A 27 -3.12 -7.84 8.56
CA GLN A 27 -2.77 -9.07 9.28
C GLN A 27 -2.81 -8.89 10.80
N ASP A 28 -2.42 -7.71 11.29
CA ASP A 28 -2.62 -7.33 12.67
C ASP A 28 -4.12 -7.18 12.95
N THR A 29 -4.57 -7.48 14.18
CA THR A 29 -5.99 -7.33 14.56
C THR A 29 -6.48 -5.94 14.14
N PRO A 30 -7.37 -5.81 13.13
CA PRO A 30 -7.58 -4.54 12.43
C PRO A 30 -8.00 -3.40 13.35
N ARG A 31 -8.70 -3.72 14.44
CA ARG A 31 -9.04 -2.74 15.45
C ARG A 31 -7.82 -2.22 16.21
N GLN A 32 -6.90 -3.08 16.63
CA GLN A 32 -5.74 -2.66 17.41
C GLN A 32 -4.81 -1.77 16.57
N SER A 33 -4.51 -2.18 15.33
CA SER A 33 -3.62 -1.45 14.42
C SER A 33 -4.23 -0.13 13.92
N LEU A 34 -5.54 -0.09 13.67
CA LEU A 34 -6.23 1.14 13.28
C LEU A 34 -6.44 2.10 14.47
N LEU A 35 -6.62 1.59 15.69
CA LEU A 35 -6.71 2.41 16.91
C LEU A 35 -5.37 3.05 17.27
N ASP A 36 -4.24 2.40 16.95
CA ASP A 36 -2.90 2.99 17.13
C ASP A 36 -2.64 4.18 16.18
N MET A 37 -3.36 4.28 15.06
CA MET A 37 -3.37 5.49 14.20
C MET A 37 -4.25 6.62 14.77
N GLY A 38 -4.90 6.39 15.91
CA GLY A 38 -5.87 7.30 16.50
C GLY A 38 -7.30 7.03 16.02
N GLU A 39 -8.07 8.10 15.81
CA GLU A 39 -9.45 7.99 15.30
C GLU A 39 -9.47 7.37 13.89
N ILE A 40 -10.30 6.35 13.71
CA ILE A 40 -10.45 5.61 12.45
C ILE A 40 -11.10 6.52 11.42
N ASP A 41 -10.30 7.00 10.48
CA ASP A 41 -10.74 7.91 9.42
C ASP A 41 -10.07 7.56 8.08
N ILE A 42 -10.89 7.19 7.07
CA ILE A 42 -10.41 6.91 5.72
C ILE A 42 -9.66 8.09 5.08
N ASN A 43 -10.01 9.34 5.39
CA ASN A 43 -9.30 10.51 4.86
C ASN A 43 -7.88 10.59 5.43
N ARG A 44 -7.70 10.25 6.72
CA ARG A 44 -6.37 10.13 7.33
C ARG A 44 -5.58 9.00 6.70
N MET A 45 -6.20 7.86 6.43
CA MET A 45 -5.56 6.75 5.70
C MET A 45 -5.13 7.19 4.30
N ALA A 46 -6.00 7.89 3.56
CA ALA A 46 -5.68 8.41 2.24
C ALA A 46 -4.54 9.43 2.27
N ALA A 47 -4.56 10.36 3.23
CA ALA A 47 -3.50 11.33 3.43
C ALA A 47 -2.16 10.66 3.82
N PHE A 48 -2.20 9.61 4.66
CA PHE A 48 -1.04 8.82 5.02
C PHE A 48 -0.42 8.14 3.78
N VAL A 49 -1.22 7.44 2.97
CA VAL A 49 -0.76 6.79 1.74
C VAL A 49 -0.18 7.83 0.77
N ALA A 50 -0.84 8.97 0.59
CA ALA A 50 -0.35 10.05 -0.26
C ALA A 50 0.98 10.64 0.25
N GLY A 51 1.07 10.92 1.55
CA GLY A 51 2.27 11.45 2.19
C GLY A 51 3.46 10.48 2.12
N TYR A 52 3.21 9.19 2.35
CA TYR A 52 4.24 8.15 2.23
C TYR A 52 4.85 8.12 0.82
N ARG A 53 3.98 8.16 -0.20
CA ARG A 53 4.41 8.21 -1.61
C ARG A 53 5.13 9.50 -1.97
N ALA A 54 4.69 10.64 -1.44
CA ALA A 54 5.39 11.90 -1.63
C ALA A 54 6.81 11.84 -1.05
N CYS A 55 6.98 11.28 0.16
CA CYS A 55 8.28 11.05 0.76
C CYS A 55 9.16 10.11 -0.06
N GLN A 56 8.63 8.99 -0.58
CA GLN A 56 9.37 8.11 -1.48
C GLN A 56 9.86 8.87 -2.72
N SER A 57 8.96 9.61 -3.38
CA SER A 57 9.27 10.37 -4.58
C SER A 57 10.34 11.44 -4.34
N ILE A 58 10.27 12.19 -3.24
CA ILE A 58 11.28 13.19 -2.85
C ILE A 58 12.65 12.54 -2.66
N ASN A 59 12.69 11.31 -2.15
CA ASN A 59 13.92 10.54 -1.96
C ASN A 59 14.35 9.74 -3.20
N GLY A 60 13.73 9.97 -4.36
CA GLY A 60 14.07 9.29 -5.62
C GLY A 60 13.68 7.81 -5.66
N VAL A 61 12.79 7.37 -4.77
CA VAL A 61 12.24 6.01 -4.75
C VAL A 61 10.92 5.99 -5.51
N THR A 62 10.83 5.16 -6.54
CA THR A 62 9.58 4.92 -7.26
C THR A 62 8.93 3.63 -6.74
N ASP A 63 7.70 3.75 -6.26
CA ASP A 63 6.86 2.61 -5.84
C ASP A 63 6.00 2.14 -7.03
N ASP A 64 6.64 1.39 -7.93
CA ASP A 64 5.98 0.84 -9.12
C ASP A 64 4.85 -0.12 -8.74
N GLU A 65 4.95 -0.80 -7.59
CA GLU A 65 3.89 -1.69 -7.12
C GLU A 65 2.60 -0.93 -6.80
N TYR A 66 2.68 0.21 -6.12
CA TYR A 66 1.50 1.02 -5.87
C TYR A 66 0.90 1.61 -7.16
N ILE A 67 1.75 1.98 -8.13
CA ILE A 67 1.28 2.45 -9.44
C ILE A 67 0.45 1.35 -10.11
N HIS A 68 0.96 0.13 -10.20
CA HIS A 68 0.24 -1.01 -10.77
C HIS A 68 -1.03 -1.35 -9.98
N PHE A 69 -1.02 -1.24 -8.64
CA PHE A 69 -2.22 -1.42 -7.84
C PHE A 69 -3.29 -0.38 -8.20
N ARG A 70 -2.91 0.88 -8.36
CA ARG A 70 -3.83 1.97 -8.73
C ARG A 70 -4.44 1.74 -10.10
N GLU A 71 -3.62 1.35 -11.07
CA GLU A 71 -4.07 1.03 -12.43
C GLU A 71 -5.01 -0.18 -12.44
N TRP A 72 -4.66 -1.25 -11.72
CA TRP A 72 -5.56 -2.40 -11.55
C TRP A 72 -6.88 -2.04 -10.88
N LEU A 73 -6.84 -1.22 -9.83
CA LEU A 73 -8.04 -0.78 -9.12
C LEU A 73 -8.95 0.10 -10.02
N ARG A 74 -8.35 0.89 -10.91
CA ARG A 74 -9.05 1.70 -11.91
C ARG A 74 -9.60 0.87 -13.07
N ASP A 75 -8.75 0.11 -13.73
CA ASP A 75 -9.02 -0.46 -15.05
C ASP A 75 -9.70 -1.83 -14.96
N VAL A 76 -9.35 -2.63 -13.94
CA VAL A 76 -9.91 -3.98 -13.74
C VAL A 76 -11.08 -3.95 -12.77
N LYS A 77 -10.90 -3.32 -11.61
CA LYS A 77 -11.95 -3.26 -10.58
C LYS A 77 -12.97 -2.15 -10.81
N GLN A 78 -12.60 -1.09 -11.54
CA GLN A 78 -13.46 0.09 -11.73
C GLN A 78 -13.85 0.75 -10.39
N GLU A 79 -12.95 0.65 -9.41
CA GLU A 79 -13.14 1.11 -8.03
C GLU A 79 -12.30 2.36 -7.72
N PHE A 80 -11.65 2.94 -8.73
CA PHE A 80 -10.85 4.16 -8.63
C PHE A 80 -11.38 5.26 -9.57
N PRO A 81 -12.49 5.94 -9.23
CA PRO A 81 -13.01 7.05 -10.01
C PRO A 81 -12.17 8.33 -9.81
N THR A 82 -12.51 9.40 -10.54
CA THR A 82 -11.79 10.67 -10.51
C THR A 82 -11.71 11.29 -9.11
N GLU A 83 -12.75 11.12 -8.28
CA GLU A 83 -12.75 11.62 -6.90
C GLU A 83 -11.79 10.86 -5.96
N GLY A 84 -11.22 9.73 -6.38
CA GLY A 84 -10.38 8.87 -5.56
C GLY A 84 -11.13 7.66 -4.98
N TRP A 85 -10.36 6.66 -4.54
CA TRP A 85 -10.88 5.44 -3.93
C TRP A 85 -11.50 5.71 -2.54
N ASP A 86 -10.95 6.66 -1.80
CA ASP A 86 -11.33 7.01 -0.44
C ASP A 86 -12.74 7.59 -0.38
N ALA A 87 -13.03 8.58 -1.21
CA ALA A 87 -14.38 9.16 -1.32
C ALA A 87 -15.41 8.13 -1.79
N LYS A 88 -15.05 7.28 -2.75
CA LYS A 88 -15.95 6.21 -3.24
C LYS A 88 -16.19 5.14 -2.18
N PHE A 89 -15.16 4.63 -1.51
CA PHE A 89 -15.31 3.57 -0.53
C PHE A 89 -16.10 4.02 0.68
N LEU A 90 -15.91 5.27 1.11
CA LEU A 90 -16.70 5.86 2.19
C LEU A 90 -18.19 5.92 1.81
N ARG A 91 -18.50 6.36 0.59
CA ARG A 91 -19.88 6.39 0.06
C ARG A 91 -20.48 4.99 -0.03
N ASP A 92 -19.74 4.03 -0.57
CA ASP A 92 -20.18 2.64 -0.72
C ASP A 92 -20.37 1.93 0.64
N CYS A 93 -19.75 2.45 1.70
CA CYS A 93 -19.82 1.92 3.07
C CYS A 93 -20.75 2.75 3.97
N ASP A 94 -21.65 3.56 3.40
CA ASP A 94 -22.63 4.37 4.15
C ASP A 94 -21.98 5.34 5.17
N GLY A 95 -20.77 5.82 4.89
CA GLY A 95 -20.01 6.67 5.80
C GLY A 95 -19.24 5.91 6.90
N ASP A 96 -19.21 4.58 6.88
CA ASP A 96 -18.43 3.78 7.82
C ASP A 96 -16.95 3.75 7.42
N HIS A 97 -16.14 4.58 8.08
CA HIS A 97 -14.70 4.71 7.83
C HIS A 97 -13.96 3.40 8.09
N GLU A 98 -14.35 2.61 9.10
CA GLU A 98 -13.68 1.34 9.42
C GLU A 98 -13.92 0.33 8.30
N ARG A 99 -15.17 0.17 7.85
CA ARG A 99 -15.52 -0.70 6.71
C ARG A 99 -14.85 -0.25 5.43
N ALA A 100 -14.78 1.05 5.17
CA ALA A 100 -14.15 1.60 3.97
C ALA A 100 -12.62 1.37 3.96
N ILE A 101 -11.95 1.49 5.10
CA ILE A 101 -10.53 1.12 5.24
C ILE A 101 -10.35 -0.39 5.04
N ARG A 102 -11.20 -1.23 5.65
CA ARG A 102 -11.13 -2.69 5.42
C ARG A 102 -11.31 -3.05 3.94
N LYS A 103 -12.22 -2.37 3.23
CA LYS A 103 -12.41 -2.54 1.78
C LYS A 103 -11.13 -2.23 1.00
N LEU A 104 -10.41 -1.15 1.33
CA LEU A 104 -9.08 -0.88 0.75
C LEU A 104 -8.12 -2.03 1.03
N LEU A 105 -8.01 -2.46 2.29
CA LEU A 105 -7.07 -3.51 2.70
C LEU A 105 -7.35 -4.84 2.00
N ASP A 106 -8.61 -5.20 1.78
CA ASP A 106 -9.00 -6.39 1.04
C ASP A 106 -8.60 -6.32 -0.43
N PHE A 107 -8.74 -5.16 -1.09
CA PHE A 107 -8.25 -4.99 -2.46
C PHE A 107 -6.73 -5.06 -2.56
N VAL A 108 -6.00 -4.51 -1.58
CA VAL A 108 -4.54 -4.65 -1.51
C VAL A 108 -4.16 -6.12 -1.40
N ALA A 109 -4.82 -6.88 -0.53
CA ALA A 109 -4.56 -8.30 -0.35
C ALA A 109 -4.86 -9.12 -1.61
N GLU A 110 -5.96 -8.83 -2.29
CA GLU A 110 -6.30 -9.45 -3.56
C GLU A 110 -5.21 -9.18 -4.61
N PHE A 111 -4.83 -7.91 -4.80
CA PHE A 111 -3.81 -7.52 -5.77
C PHE A 111 -2.46 -8.20 -5.50
N VAL A 112 -1.99 -8.18 -4.26
CA VAL A 112 -0.72 -8.83 -3.87
C VAL A 112 -0.77 -10.33 -4.15
N THR A 113 -1.91 -10.99 -3.93
CA THR A 113 -2.09 -12.41 -4.22
C THR A 113 -2.01 -12.69 -5.72
N LEU A 114 -2.70 -11.89 -6.54
CA LEU A 114 -2.65 -12.00 -8.02
C LEU A 114 -1.22 -11.80 -8.55
N ARG A 115 -0.50 -10.81 -8.02
CA ARG A 115 0.90 -10.54 -8.41
C ARG A 115 1.85 -11.66 -8.01
N LYS A 116 1.59 -12.36 -6.90
CA LYS A 116 2.38 -13.54 -6.52
C LYS A 116 2.13 -14.69 -7.48
N GLN A 117 0.87 -14.98 -7.81
CA GLN A 117 0.50 -16.03 -8.76
C GLN A 117 1.10 -15.80 -10.15
N ALA A 118 0.95 -14.59 -10.71
CA ALA A 118 1.51 -14.24 -12.01
C ALA A 118 3.05 -14.39 -12.10
N ARG A 119 3.77 -14.25 -10.97
CA ARG A 119 5.22 -14.47 -10.88
C ARG A 119 5.59 -15.95 -10.82
N HIS A 120 4.73 -16.79 -10.24
CA HIS A 120 4.93 -18.24 -10.18
C HIS A 120 4.64 -18.93 -11.51
N ASP A 121 3.70 -18.41 -12.30
CA ASP A 121 3.33 -19.00 -13.61
C ASP A 121 4.33 -18.71 -14.74
N HIS A 122 5.32 -17.85 -14.50
CA HIS A 122 6.37 -17.47 -15.46
C HIS A 122 7.70 -18.21 -15.25
N HIS A 123 7.71 -19.26 -14.42
CA HIS A 123 8.92 -19.99 -14.00
C HIS A 123 8.83 -21.49 -14.29
#